data_AF-A0A158R359-F1
#
_entry.id   AF-A0A158R359-F1
#
_cell.length_a   1.000
_cell.length_b   1.000
_cell.length_c   1.000
_cell.angle_alpha   90.00
_cell.angle_beta   90.00
_cell.angle_gamma   90.00
#
_symmetry.space_group_name_H-M   'P 1'
#
loop_
_entity.id
_entity.type
_entity.pdbx_description
1 polymer ?
#
loop_
_entity_poly.entity_id
_entity_poly.type
_entity_poly.pdbx_seq_one_letter_code
_entity_poly.pdbx_strand_id
1 'polypeptide(L)'
;MLSYPQVLILYFALFSLMQVRERMADEKLKEQYEYLALFERYAKHLGDDMALRARNIWRQLCASNDSCEIIPPFKRESYYAKFCEDCVGDVKCALRTAFEYSQRRAVGDFNADSYLFWHLSPQNWRCEFRDNVDNSKLVHYSSNKKDKLVNDLRELLSDANVHDSDIDVITSQIANGTTGHATNHLPQREEYSKQMQNDEFKRLLVKVYFWDYVLFNFPLPDVEI
;
A
#
# COMPACT_ATOMS: atom_id res chain seq x y z
N MET A 1 -50.09 -23.54 4.78
CA MET A 1 -49.00 -24.42 5.21
C MET A 1 -47.81 -24.16 4.32
N LEU A 2 -46.65 -23.82 4.88
CA LEU A 2 -45.41 -23.71 4.09
C LEU A 2 -45.00 -25.10 3.61
N SER A 3 -44.59 -25.21 2.35
CA SER A 3 -44.03 -26.45 1.81
C SER A 3 -42.67 -26.74 2.46
N TYR A 4 -42.31 -28.01 2.59
CA TYR A 4 -41.02 -28.46 3.15
C TYR A 4 -39.79 -27.66 2.64
N PRO A 5 -39.64 -27.36 1.33
CA PRO A 5 -38.54 -26.53 0.84
C PRO A 5 -38.56 -25.08 1.37
N GLN A 6 -39.74 -24.49 1.61
CA GLN A 6 -39.86 -23.14 2.17
C GLN A 6 -39.43 -23.10 3.64
N VAL A 7 -39.67 -24.17 4.40
CA VAL A 7 -39.21 -24.30 5.80
C VAL A 7 -37.68 -24.44 5.86
N LEU A 8 -37.08 -25.19 4.94
CA LEU A 8 -35.62 -25.32 4.83
C LEU A 8 -34.96 -23.96 4.51
N ILE A 9 -35.50 -23.21 3.55
CA ILE A 9 -34.97 -21.89 3.16
C ILE A 9 -35.03 -20.90 4.33
N LEU A 10 -36.15 -20.89 5.07
CA LEU A 10 -36.29 -20.04 6.27
C LEU A 10 -35.31 -20.44 7.38
N TYR A 11 -35.08 -21.73 7.58
CA TYR A 11 -34.10 -22.22 8.56
C TYR A 11 -32.67 -21.80 8.19
N PHE A 12 -32.27 -21.94 6.93
CA PHE A 12 -30.97 -21.48 6.45
C PHE A 12 -30.81 -19.96 6.56
N ALA A 13 -31.84 -19.19 6.21
CA ALA A 13 -31.81 -17.73 6.34
C ALA A 13 -31.67 -17.28 7.82
N LEU A 14 -32.39 -17.91 8.74
CA LEU A 14 -32.30 -17.62 10.17
C LEU A 14 -30.94 -18.05 10.76
N PHE A 15 -30.40 -19.20 10.35
CA PHE A 15 -29.08 -19.67 10.77
C PHE A 15 -27.96 -18.74 10.26
N SER A 16 -28.03 -18.31 9.00
CA SER A 16 -27.11 -17.31 8.43
C SER A 16 -27.23 -15.96 9.13
N LEU A 17 -28.45 -15.48 9.44
CA LEU A 17 -28.66 -14.24 10.20
C LEU A 17 -28.11 -14.33 11.62
N MET A 18 -28.20 -15.49 12.27
CA MET A 18 -27.68 -15.73 13.61
C MET A 18 -26.14 -15.74 13.60
N GLN A 19 -25.51 -16.39 12.62
CA GLN A 19 -24.05 -16.36 12.42
C GLN A 19 -23.53 -14.96 12.06
N VAL A 20 -24.30 -14.16 11.32
CA VAL A 20 -23.96 -12.75 11.03
C VAL A 20 -24.07 -11.92 12.31
N ARG A 21 -25.10 -12.12 13.13
CA ARG A 21 -25.28 -11.41 14.40
C ARG A 21 -24.18 -11.76 15.42
N GLU A 22 -23.75 -13.01 15.50
CA GLU A 22 -22.62 -13.43 16.34
C GLU A 22 -21.30 -12.85 15.84
N ARG A 23 -21.04 -12.85 14.52
CA ARG A 23 -19.85 -12.18 13.95
C ARG A 23 -19.85 -10.66 14.19
N MET A 24 -20.99 -9.99 14.05
CA MET A 24 -21.10 -8.56 14.38
C MET A 24 -20.89 -8.31 15.87
N ALA A 25 -21.34 -9.22 16.75
CA ALA A 25 -21.10 -9.10 18.19
C ALA A 25 -19.62 -9.30 18.54
N ASP A 26 -18.94 -10.26 17.92
CA ASP A 26 -17.50 -10.51 18.07
C ASP A 26 -16.65 -9.36 17.51
N GLU A 27 -17.02 -8.79 16.36
CA GLU A 27 -16.37 -7.59 15.81
C GLU A 27 -16.54 -6.38 16.72
N LYS A 28 -17.72 -6.20 17.31
CA LYS A 28 -18.01 -5.12 18.25
C LYS A 28 -17.27 -5.30 19.59
N LEU A 29 -17.11 -6.54 20.05
CA LEU A 29 -16.30 -6.88 21.23
C LEU A 29 -14.81 -6.64 20.96
N LYS A 30 -14.31 -7.06 19.79
CA LYS A 30 -12.94 -6.86 19.34
C LYS A 30 -12.59 -5.38 19.20
N GLU A 31 -13.52 -4.57 18.71
CA GLU A 31 -13.39 -3.13 18.63
C GLU A 31 -13.29 -2.49 20.04
N GLN A 32 -14.11 -2.92 21.00
CA GLN A 32 -14.03 -2.47 22.39
C GLN A 32 -12.70 -2.82 23.07
N TYR A 33 -12.18 -4.04 22.85
CA TYR A 33 -10.88 -4.48 23.37
C TYR A 33 -9.70 -3.70 22.78
N GLU A 34 -9.76 -3.39 21.48
CA GLU A 34 -8.70 -2.61 20.80
C GLU A 34 -8.68 -1.15 21.25
N TYR A 35 -9.85 -0.56 21.58
CA TYR A 35 -9.92 0.78 22.18
C TYR A 35 -9.31 0.82 23.59
N LEU A 36 -9.61 -0.17 24.43
CA LEU A 36 -9.03 -0.29 25.77
C LEU A 36 -7.50 -0.45 25.72
N ALA A 37 -7.00 -1.34 24.84
CA ALA A 37 -5.56 -1.53 24.62
C ALA A 37 -4.86 -0.27 24.09
N LEU A 38 -5.57 0.58 23.34
CA LEU A 38 -5.05 1.85 22.85
C LEU A 38 -4.96 2.90 23.97
N PHE A 39 -5.99 3.00 24.81
CA PHE A 39 -5.95 3.89 25.98
C PHE A 39 -4.82 3.53 26.94
N GLU A 40 -4.54 2.25 27.15
CA GLU A 40 -3.40 1.77 27.96
C GLU A 40 -2.04 2.16 27.34
N ARG A 41 -1.91 2.14 26.00
CA ARG A 41 -0.69 2.61 25.32
C ARG A 41 -0.47 4.12 25.46
N TYR A 42 -1.54 4.91 25.38
CA TYR A 42 -1.44 6.37 25.54
C TYR A 42 -1.20 6.78 27.01
N ALA A 43 -1.76 6.05 27.98
CA ALA A 43 -1.48 6.26 29.40
C ALA A 43 0.02 6.14 29.71
N LYS A 44 0.69 5.17 29.06
CA LYS A 44 2.15 5.00 29.16
C LYS A 44 2.96 6.18 28.60
N HIS A 45 2.41 7.00 27.71
CA HIS A 45 3.12 8.12 27.05
C HIS A 45 2.71 9.50 27.59
N LEU A 46 1.49 9.64 28.07
CA LEU A 46 0.91 10.93 28.51
C LEU A 46 0.72 11.03 30.03
N GLY A 47 0.92 9.93 30.76
CA GLY A 47 0.62 9.79 32.18
C GLY A 47 -0.83 9.40 32.45
N ASP A 48 -1.05 8.59 33.49
CA ASP A 48 -2.36 8.01 33.82
C ASP A 48 -3.44 9.08 34.07
N ASP A 49 -3.05 10.23 34.64
CA ASP A 49 -3.95 11.35 34.93
C ASP A 49 -4.51 11.99 33.65
N MET A 50 -3.66 12.19 32.63
CA MET A 50 -4.08 12.77 31.36
C MET A 50 -4.97 11.79 30.57
N ALA A 51 -4.66 10.50 30.61
CA ALA A 51 -5.47 9.46 29.97
C ALA A 51 -6.86 9.30 30.63
N LEU A 52 -6.91 9.37 31.97
CA LEU A 52 -8.17 9.34 32.72
C LEU A 52 -9.01 10.59 32.43
N ARG A 53 -8.37 11.76 32.37
CA ARG A 53 -9.04 13.03 32.04
C ARG A 53 -9.60 13.02 30.62
N ALA A 54 -8.83 12.54 29.64
CA ALA A 54 -9.30 12.40 28.26
C ALA A 54 -10.50 11.43 28.14
N ARG A 55 -10.46 10.30 28.86
CA ARG A 55 -11.57 9.33 28.91
C ARG A 55 -12.83 9.92 29.54
N ASN A 56 -12.69 10.66 30.63
CA ASN A 56 -13.82 11.30 31.31
C ASN A 56 -14.45 12.41 30.46
N ILE A 57 -13.63 13.22 29.79
CA ILE A 57 -14.09 14.23 28.83
C ILE A 57 -14.84 13.56 27.67
N TRP A 58 -14.29 12.49 27.10
CA TRP A 58 -14.95 11.74 26.02
C TRP A 58 -16.32 11.18 26.43
N ARG A 59 -16.42 10.58 27.63
CA ARG A 59 -17.69 10.07 28.17
C ARG A 59 -18.72 11.16 28.47
N GLN A 60 -18.27 12.37 28.81
CA GLN A 60 -19.15 13.51 29.05
C GLN A 60 -19.68 14.11 27.76
N LEU A 61 -18.86 14.11 26.71
CA LEU A 61 -19.19 14.74 25.43
C LEU A 61 -19.96 13.80 24.49
N CYS A 62 -19.89 12.48 24.69
CA CYS A 62 -20.54 11.51 23.83
C CYS A 62 -21.52 10.62 24.60
N ALA A 63 -22.82 10.90 24.43
CA ALA A 63 -23.91 10.19 25.11
C ALA A 63 -24.09 8.74 24.62
N SER A 64 -23.72 8.45 23.37
CA SER A 64 -23.61 7.09 22.83
C SER A 64 -22.54 7.03 21.73
N ASN A 65 -22.02 5.83 21.43
CA ASN A 65 -21.00 5.64 20.38
C ASN A 65 -21.49 6.10 18.99
N ASP A 66 -22.79 5.99 18.73
CA ASP A 66 -23.37 6.24 17.40
C ASP A 66 -23.76 7.71 17.18
N SER A 67 -23.70 8.55 18.23
CA SER A 67 -24.09 9.98 18.20
C SER A 67 -22.95 10.95 18.52
N CYS A 68 -21.73 10.44 18.65
CA CYS A 68 -20.55 11.23 19.00
C CYS A 68 -20.10 12.06 17.79
N GLU A 69 -20.38 13.37 17.79
CA GLU A 69 -19.86 14.31 16.78
C GLU A 69 -18.36 14.60 16.94
N ILE A 70 -17.76 14.16 18.06
CA ILE A 70 -16.32 14.23 18.27
C ILE A 70 -15.68 13.10 17.48
N ILE A 71 -14.95 13.49 16.44
CA ILE A 71 -14.14 12.60 15.62
C ILE A 71 -13.20 11.84 16.57
N PRO A 72 -13.31 10.50 16.70
CA PRO A 72 -12.34 9.75 17.49
C PRO A 72 -10.95 9.98 16.89
N PRO A 73 -9.86 9.91 17.68
CA PRO A 73 -8.52 10.15 17.16
C PRO A 73 -8.17 9.27 15.96
N PHE A 74 -8.90 8.16 15.74
CA PHE A 74 -8.93 7.50 14.44
C PHE A 74 -10.34 7.00 14.06
N LYS A 75 -10.73 7.29 12.81
CA LYS A 75 -11.93 6.79 12.14
C LYS A 75 -11.61 5.44 11.48
N ARG A 76 -12.34 4.39 11.83
CA ARG A 76 -12.12 3.02 11.37
C ARG A 76 -13.13 2.67 10.24
N GLU A 77 -12.89 3.16 9.02
CA GLU A 77 -13.39 2.57 7.77
C GLU A 77 -12.85 3.30 6.51
N SER A 78 -12.22 2.54 5.61
CA SER A 78 -11.94 2.83 4.19
C SER A 78 -11.03 4.00 3.75
N TYR A 79 -10.25 4.65 4.63
CA TYR A 79 -9.32 5.68 4.14
C TYR A 79 -8.34 5.12 3.09
N TYR A 80 -7.78 3.92 3.31
CA TYR A 80 -6.88 3.23 2.37
C TYR A 80 -7.52 2.80 1.05
N ALA A 81 -8.83 2.50 1.00
CA ALA A 81 -9.49 2.10 -0.26
C ALA A 81 -9.47 3.25 -1.27
N LYS A 82 -9.67 4.49 -0.81
CA LYS A 82 -9.54 5.69 -1.65
C LYS A 82 -8.11 5.99 -2.10
N PHE A 83 -7.09 5.65 -1.30
CA PHE A 83 -5.68 5.79 -1.72
C PHE A 83 -5.26 4.76 -2.75
N CYS A 84 -5.96 3.63 -2.82
CA CYS A 84 -5.72 2.59 -3.82
C CYS A 84 -6.82 2.57 -4.90
N GLU A 85 -7.61 3.65 -5.02
CA GLU A 85 -8.59 3.86 -6.10
C GLU A 85 -9.54 2.66 -6.23
N ASP A 86 -9.92 2.13 -5.06
CA ASP A 86 -10.78 0.97 -4.88
C ASP A 86 -10.22 -0.35 -5.46
N CYS A 87 -8.92 -0.41 -5.78
CA CYS A 87 -8.21 -1.58 -6.31
C CYS A 87 -7.53 -2.46 -5.25
N VAL A 88 -8.00 -2.43 -3.99
CA VAL A 88 -7.36 -3.18 -2.88
C VAL A 88 -7.36 -4.69 -3.17
N GLY A 89 -6.17 -5.27 -3.31
CA GLY A 89 -5.99 -6.71 -3.60
C GLY A 89 -6.18 -7.12 -5.06
N ASP A 90 -6.54 -6.18 -5.95
CA ASP A 90 -6.69 -6.40 -7.38
C ASP A 90 -5.59 -5.66 -8.16
N VAL A 91 -4.53 -6.40 -8.52
CA VAL A 91 -3.40 -5.83 -9.26
C VAL A 91 -3.82 -5.41 -10.68
N LYS A 92 -4.86 -6.04 -11.24
CA LYS A 92 -5.34 -5.72 -12.59
C LYS A 92 -6.03 -4.38 -12.60
N CYS A 93 -6.91 -4.17 -11.62
CA CYS A 93 -7.53 -2.88 -11.37
C CYS A 93 -6.43 -1.82 -11.20
N ALA A 94 -5.44 -2.08 -10.34
CA ALA A 94 -4.38 -1.11 -10.06
C ALA A 94 -3.59 -0.71 -11.32
N LEU A 95 -3.18 -1.67 -12.15
CA LEU A 95 -2.45 -1.39 -13.39
C LEU A 95 -3.30 -0.70 -14.45
N ARG A 96 -4.58 -1.04 -14.56
CA ARG A 96 -5.50 -0.35 -15.49
C ARG A 96 -5.73 1.09 -15.08
N THR A 97 -5.99 1.32 -13.79
CA THR A 97 -6.14 2.67 -13.24
C THR A 97 -4.85 3.48 -13.42
N ALA A 98 -3.68 2.90 -13.14
CA ALA A 98 -2.40 3.56 -13.36
C ALA A 98 -2.17 3.91 -14.84
N PHE A 99 -2.54 3.03 -15.77
CA PHE A 99 -2.47 3.31 -17.21
C PHE A 99 -3.39 4.46 -17.62
N GLU A 100 -4.66 4.42 -17.23
CA GLU A 100 -5.65 5.45 -17.54
C GLU A 100 -5.22 6.82 -16.97
N TYR A 101 -4.72 6.85 -15.73
CA TYR A 101 -4.27 8.08 -15.08
C TYR A 101 -3.01 8.62 -15.74
N SER A 102 -2.09 7.75 -16.16
CA SER A 102 -0.92 8.13 -16.95
C SER A 102 -1.33 8.74 -18.30
N GLN A 103 -2.26 8.14 -19.03
CA GLN A 103 -2.75 8.71 -20.29
C GLN A 103 -3.37 10.11 -20.10
N ARG A 104 -4.19 10.28 -19.07
CA ARG A 104 -4.80 11.56 -18.71
C ARG A 104 -3.73 12.61 -18.36
N ARG A 105 -2.75 12.24 -17.54
CA ARG A 105 -1.65 13.14 -17.17
C ARG A 105 -0.80 13.54 -18.38
N ALA A 106 -0.54 12.61 -19.30
CA ALA A 106 0.24 12.88 -20.51
C ALA A 106 -0.43 13.92 -21.43
N VAL A 107 -1.75 14.05 -21.40
CA VAL A 107 -2.51 15.07 -22.15
C VAL A 107 -2.77 16.34 -21.34
N GLY A 108 -2.18 16.48 -20.15
CA GLY A 108 -2.24 17.68 -19.33
C GLY A 108 -3.38 17.71 -18.29
N ASP A 109 -4.03 16.59 -18.01
CA ASP A 109 -5.01 16.52 -16.91
C ASP A 109 -4.30 16.35 -15.56
N PHE A 110 -4.11 17.46 -14.86
CA PHE A 110 -3.46 17.48 -13.55
C PHE A 110 -4.34 16.89 -12.43
N ASN A 111 -5.64 16.68 -12.65
CA ASN A 111 -6.52 16.03 -11.68
C ASN A 111 -6.34 14.50 -11.65
N ALA A 112 -5.51 13.94 -12.53
CA ALA A 112 -5.11 12.54 -12.50
C ALA A 112 -3.99 12.26 -11.48
N ASP A 113 -3.59 13.24 -10.67
CA ASP A 113 -2.65 13.02 -9.57
C ASP A 113 -3.35 12.31 -8.41
N SER A 114 -3.00 11.04 -8.24
CA SER A 114 -3.59 10.16 -7.25
C SER A 114 -2.51 9.37 -6.53
N TYR A 115 -2.83 8.78 -5.39
CA TYR A 115 -1.82 8.07 -4.63
C TYR A 115 -1.28 6.87 -5.40
N LEU A 116 -2.14 6.08 -6.06
CA LEU A 116 -1.68 5.00 -6.93
C LEU A 116 -0.90 5.51 -8.13
N PHE A 117 -1.31 6.62 -8.76
CA PHE A 117 -0.50 7.26 -9.80
C PHE A 117 0.88 7.65 -9.28
N TRP A 118 0.98 8.21 -8.07
CA TRP A 118 2.27 8.56 -7.47
C TRP A 118 3.20 7.35 -7.29
N HIS A 119 2.64 6.16 -7.06
CA HIS A 119 3.42 4.94 -6.82
C HIS A 119 3.63 4.08 -8.06
N LEU A 120 2.73 4.13 -9.05
CA LEU A 120 2.72 3.23 -10.21
C LEU A 120 2.91 3.94 -11.56
N SER A 121 2.98 5.27 -11.62
CA SER A 121 3.33 5.95 -12.87
C SER A 121 4.76 5.63 -13.34
N PRO A 122 5.08 5.87 -14.63
CA PRO A 122 6.42 5.66 -15.16
C PRO A 122 7.51 6.34 -14.32
N GLN A 123 8.59 5.62 -14.07
CA GLN A 123 9.72 6.13 -13.29
C GLN A 123 10.42 7.28 -14.02
N ASN A 124 10.42 7.28 -15.37
CA ASN A 124 10.97 8.38 -16.17
C ASN A 124 10.21 9.71 -16.03
N TRP A 125 9.09 9.77 -15.29
CA TRP A 125 8.37 11.02 -14.98
C TRP A 125 8.81 11.66 -13.66
N ARG A 126 9.81 11.08 -12.97
CA ARG A 126 10.33 11.58 -11.70
C ARG A 126 11.59 12.41 -11.88
N CYS A 127 11.88 13.22 -10.87
CA CYS A 127 13.17 13.90 -10.71
C CYS A 127 13.62 14.70 -11.93
N GLU A 128 12.69 15.29 -12.69
CA GLU A 128 13.00 16.03 -13.91
C GLU A 128 13.87 15.21 -14.89
N PHE A 129 13.63 13.89 -14.95
CA PHE A 129 14.49 12.96 -15.70
C PHE A 129 14.67 13.36 -17.16
N ARG A 130 13.63 13.88 -17.81
CA ARG A 130 13.71 14.39 -19.19
C ARG A 130 14.83 15.42 -19.37
N ASP A 131 14.97 16.33 -18.40
CA ASP A 131 15.90 17.46 -18.49
C ASP A 131 17.29 17.08 -17.90
N ASN A 132 17.40 15.90 -17.27
CA ASN A 132 18.60 15.42 -16.59
C ASN A 132 19.10 14.06 -17.09
N VAL A 133 18.57 13.54 -18.21
CA VAL A 133 18.90 12.20 -18.71
C VAL A 133 20.39 12.03 -18.97
N ASP A 134 21.03 13.04 -19.58
CA ASP A 134 22.47 13.02 -19.90
C ASP A 134 23.36 13.11 -18.66
N ASN A 135 22.82 13.62 -17.55
CA ASN A 135 23.51 13.76 -16.27
C ASN A 135 23.16 12.63 -15.28
N SER A 136 22.36 11.65 -15.70
CA SER A 136 21.89 10.57 -14.86
C SER A 136 22.72 9.31 -15.08
N LYS A 137 23.17 8.69 -13.99
CA LYS A 137 23.73 7.32 -14.01
C LYS A 137 22.66 6.32 -13.58
N LEU A 138 22.45 5.29 -14.39
CA LEU A 138 21.49 4.23 -14.09
C LEU A 138 22.13 3.14 -13.23
N VAL A 139 21.50 2.84 -12.10
CA VAL A 139 21.89 1.72 -11.23
C VAL A 139 20.73 0.75 -11.14
N HIS A 140 20.91 -0.47 -11.67
CA HIS A 140 19.86 -1.49 -11.66
C HIS A 140 19.80 -2.23 -10.32
N TYR A 141 18.70 -2.03 -9.60
CA TYR A 141 18.41 -2.75 -8.36
C TYR A 141 17.85 -4.16 -8.62
N SER A 142 18.33 -5.16 -7.88
CA SER A 142 17.69 -6.46 -7.76
C SER A 142 17.85 -7.01 -6.35
N SER A 143 16.74 -7.48 -5.76
CA SER A 143 16.76 -8.07 -4.42
C SER A 143 17.67 -9.29 -4.30
N ASN A 144 17.97 -9.96 -5.43
CA ASN A 144 18.77 -11.18 -5.49
C ASN A 144 20.23 -10.90 -5.90
N LYS A 145 20.59 -9.63 -6.17
CA LYS A 145 21.94 -9.19 -6.57
C LYS A 145 22.41 -8.01 -5.72
N LYS A 146 22.24 -8.11 -4.40
CA LYS A 146 22.60 -7.03 -3.46
C LYS A 146 24.07 -6.64 -3.54
N ASP A 147 24.98 -7.60 -3.67
CA ASP A 147 26.42 -7.32 -3.75
C ASP A 147 26.76 -6.50 -4.99
N LYS A 148 26.13 -6.82 -6.13
CA LYS A 148 26.28 -6.02 -7.36
C LYS A 148 25.81 -4.59 -7.13
N LEU A 149 24.62 -4.40 -6.57
CA LEU A 149 24.09 -3.07 -6.26
C LEU A 149 25.02 -2.27 -5.34
N VAL A 150 25.54 -2.91 -4.28
CA VAL A 150 26.46 -2.28 -3.33
C VAL A 150 27.74 -1.83 -4.04
N ASN A 151 28.29 -2.67 -4.91
CA ASN A 151 29.49 -2.33 -5.69
C ASN A 151 29.23 -1.19 -6.68
N ASP A 152 28.13 -1.28 -7.44
CA ASP A 152 27.72 -0.24 -8.40
C ASP A 152 27.55 1.12 -7.69
N LEU A 153 26.95 1.14 -6.49
CA LEU A 153 26.77 2.36 -5.71
C LEU A 153 28.08 2.90 -5.14
N ARG A 154 28.98 2.02 -4.67
CA ARG A 154 30.30 2.44 -4.17
C ARG A 154 31.09 3.13 -5.28
N GLU A 155 31.14 2.54 -6.47
CA GLU A 155 31.78 3.13 -7.66
C GLU A 155 31.14 4.48 -8.01
N LEU A 156 29.81 4.53 -8.12
CA LEU A 156 29.08 5.74 -8.47
C LEU A 156 29.32 6.90 -7.49
N LEU A 157 29.28 6.62 -6.18
CA LEU A 157 29.46 7.64 -5.15
C LEU A 157 30.93 8.08 -5.04
N SER A 158 31.88 7.16 -5.26
CA SER A 158 33.30 7.48 -5.31
C SER A 158 33.63 8.39 -6.49
N ASP A 159 33.09 8.10 -7.68
CA ASP A 159 33.20 8.96 -8.86
C ASP A 159 32.62 10.37 -8.63
N ALA A 160 31.61 10.47 -7.76
CA ALA A 160 30.99 11.73 -7.36
C ALA A 160 31.74 12.45 -6.22
N ASN A 161 32.93 11.96 -5.83
CA ASN A 161 33.74 12.48 -4.72
C ASN A 161 33.01 12.51 -3.37
N VAL A 162 32.11 11.55 -3.12
CA VAL A 162 31.53 11.34 -1.79
C VAL A 162 32.60 10.74 -0.88
N HIS A 163 32.65 11.18 0.38
CA HIS A 163 33.67 10.70 1.32
C HIS A 163 33.46 9.22 1.65
N ASP A 164 34.55 8.44 1.75
CA ASP A 164 34.49 6.99 1.94
C ASP A 164 33.65 6.58 3.16
N SER A 165 33.69 7.36 4.25
CA SER A 165 32.86 7.10 5.44
C SER A 165 31.36 7.16 5.15
N ASP A 166 30.92 8.07 4.29
CA ASP A 166 29.51 8.21 3.92
C ASP A 166 29.10 7.11 2.95
N ILE A 167 30.00 6.73 2.04
CA ILE A 167 29.81 5.58 1.14
C ILE A 167 29.63 4.29 1.96
N ASP A 168 30.45 4.08 2.99
CA ASP A 168 30.34 2.92 3.88
C ASP A 168 29.02 2.91 4.66
N VAL A 169 28.55 4.06 5.15
CA VAL A 169 27.24 4.18 5.79
C VAL A 169 26.12 3.84 4.82
N ILE A 170 26.11 4.42 3.62
CA ILE A 170 25.06 4.20 2.62
C ILE A 170 25.03 2.72 2.19
N THR A 171 26.19 2.17 1.84
CA THR A 171 26.29 0.80 1.33
C THR A 171 25.95 -0.24 2.39
N SER A 172 26.33 -0.02 3.65
CA SER A 172 25.96 -0.91 4.77
C SER A 172 24.44 -0.91 5.04
N GLN A 173 23.77 0.24 4.99
CA GLN A 173 22.30 0.31 5.15
C GLN A 173 21.57 -0.45 4.04
N ILE A 174 22.06 -0.33 2.80
CA ILE A 174 21.48 -1.03 1.65
C ILE A 174 21.73 -2.54 1.72
N ALA A 175 22.93 -2.95 2.15
CA ALA A 175 23.29 -4.36 2.32
C ALA A 175 22.47 -5.04 3.42
N ASN A 176 22.35 -4.39 4.59
CA ASN A 176 21.70 -4.93 5.79
C ASN A 176 20.21 -5.17 5.61
N GLY A 177 19.60 -4.57 4.59
CA GLY A 177 18.41 -5.10 3.99
C GLY A 177 17.14 -4.78 4.76
N THR A 178 16.27 -4.09 4.03
CA THR A 178 14.89 -3.78 4.38
C THR A 178 14.71 -2.73 5.47
N THR A 179 13.86 -1.75 5.16
CA THR A 179 13.28 -0.89 6.18
C THR A 179 12.22 -1.68 6.94
N GLY A 180 11.84 -1.24 8.14
CA GLY A 180 10.71 -1.84 8.87
C GLY A 180 9.37 -1.81 8.12
N HIS A 181 9.30 -1.10 7.00
CA HIS A 181 8.14 -1.00 6.11
C HIS A 181 8.25 -1.88 4.85
N ALA A 182 9.27 -2.72 4.73
CA ALA A 182 9.42 -3.57 3.56
C ALA A 182 8.30 -4.61 3.49
N THR A 183 7.62 -4.69 2.35
CA THR A 183 6.51 -5.63 2.11
C THR A 183 6.97 -6.89 1.35
N ASN A 184 8.26 -7.02 1.07
CA ASN A 184 8.83 -8.10 0.25
C ASN A 184 8.72 -9.50 0.86
N HIS A 185 8.56 -9.60 2.19
CA HIS A 185 8.43 -10.86 2.92
C HIS A 185 6.96 -11.27 3.12
N LEU A 186 6.00 -10.41 2.75
CA LEU A 186 4.59 -10.68 2.98
C LEU A 186 4.06 -11.78 2.04
N PRO A 187 3.22 -12.72 2.52
CA PRO A 187 2.65 -13.80 1.69
C PRO A 187 1.91 -13.30 0.45
N GLN A 188 1.31 -12.12 0.52
CA GLN A 188 0.61 -11.46 -0.59
C GLN A 188 1.52 -11.26 -1.81
N ARG A 189 2.84 -11.17 -1.62
CA ARG A 189 3.80 -11.07 -2.72
C ARG A 189 3.72 -12.28 -3.66
N GLU A 190 3.57 -13.49 -3.11
CA GLU A 190 3.47 -14.70 -3.92
C GLU A 190 2.20 -14.69 -4.77
N GLU A 191 1.09 -14.27 -4.15
CA GLU A 191 -0.20 -14.13 -4.84
C GLU A 191 -0.13 -13.13 -5.99
N TYR A 192 0.39 -11.93 -5.74
CA TYR A 192 0.55 -10.92 -6.79
C TYR A 192 1.54 -11.36 -7.88
N SER A 193 2.61 -12.08 -7.51
CA SER A 193 3.57 -12.61 -8.47
C SER A 193 2.94 -13.64 -9.42
N LYS A 194 1.97 -14.42 -8.95
CA LYS A 194 1.18 -15.35 -9.78
C LYS A 194 0.27 -14.58 -10.74
N GLN A 195 -0.42 -13.55 -10.27
CA GLN A 195 -1.26 -12.69 -11.14
C GLN A 195 -0.44 -12.05 -12.28
N MET A 196 0.80 -11.64 -12.00
CA MET A 196 1.72 -11.07 -13.00
C MET A 196 2.19 -12.05 -14.08
N GLN A 197 1.99 -13.36 -13.93
CA GLN A 197 2.32 -14.32 -14.99
C GLN A 197 1.33 -14.31 -16.15
N ASN A 198 0.15 -13.74 -15.98
CA ASN A 198 -0.87 -13.67 -17.01
C ASN A 198 -0.51 -12.61 -18.08
N ASP A 199 -0.60 -12.98 -19.36
CA ASP A 199 -0.16 -12.16 -20.48
C ASP A 199 -0.93 -10.84 -20.64
N GLU A 200 -2.19 -10.78 -20.19
CA GLU A 200 -2.95 -9.53 -20.15
C GLU A 200 -2.29 -8.51 -19.22
N PHE A 201 -1.76 -8.96 -18.07
CA PHE A 201 -1.05 -8.11 -17.12
C PHE A 201 0.30 -7.67 -17.67
N LYS A 202 1.06 -8.61 -18.26
CA LYS A 202 2.33 -8.27 -18.91
C LYS A 202 2.13 -7.23 -20.01
N ARG A 203 1.07 -7.35 -20.82
CA ARG A 203 0.70 -6.33 -21.82
C ARG A 203 0.35 -4.98 -21.19
N LEU A 204 -0.36 -4.96 -20.06
CA LEU A 204 -0.62 -3.72 -19.32
C LEU A 204 0.68 -3.09 -18.76
N LEU A 205 1.58 -3.90 -18.20
CA LEU A 205 2.90 -3.43 -17.74
C LEU A 205 3.70 -2.81 -18.88
N VAL A 206 3.74 -3.45 -20.05
CA VAL A 206 4.38 -2.89 -21.25
C VAL A 206 3.73 -1.55 -21.61
N LYS A 207 2.40 -1.45 -21.60
CA LYS A 207 1.70 -0.20 -21.94
C LYS A 207 2.01 0.94 -20.97
N VAL A 208 2.09 0.67 -19.67
CA VAL A 208 2.43 1.69 -18.66
C VAL A 208 3.91 2.07 -18.76
N TYR A 209 4.80 1.09 -18.81
CA TYR A 209 6.24 1.27 -18.61
C TYR A 209 7.08 1.17 -19.89
N PHE A 210 6.49 1.19 -21.09
CA PHE A 210 7.22 1.02 -22.35
C PHE A 210 8.48 1.90 -22.44
N TRP A 211 8.34 3.18 -22.13
CA TRP A 211 9.46 4.12 -22.16
C TRP A 211 10.48 3.86 -21.04
N ASP A 212 10.07 3.34 -19.88
CA ASP A 212 11.03 2.91 -18.85
C ASP A 212 11.85 1.72 -19.34
N TYR A 213 11.25 0.76 -20.04
CA TYR A 213 12.00 -0.35 -20.65
C TYR A 213 13.05 0.15 -21.63
N VAL A 214 12.68 1.09 -22.50
CA VAL A 214 13.59 1.68 -23.50
C VAL A 214 14.67 2.53 -22.84
N LEU A 215 14.29 3.52 -22.02
CA LEU A 215 15.21 4.51 -21.45
C LEU A 215 16.15 3.91 -20.41
N PHE A 216 15.70 2.90 -19.68
CA PHE A 216 16.51 2.24 -18.66
C PHE A 216 17.13 0.92 -19.12
N ASN A 217 17.01 0.60 -20.42
CA ASN A 217 17.58 -0.59 -21.05
C ASN A 217 17.18 -1.90 -20.35
N PHE A 218 15.89 -2.04 -20.01
CA PHE A 218 15.34 -3.29 -19.53
C PHE A 218 14.80 -4.13 -20.68
N PRO A 219 14.92 -5.47 -20.62
CA PRO A 219 14.27 -6.33 -21.59
C PRO A 219 12.75 -6.21 -21.48
N LEU A 220 12.07 -6.14 -22.62
CA LEU A 220 10.62 -6.25 -22.65
C LEU A 220 10.19 -7.65 -22.16
N PRO A 221 9.07 -7.77 -21.44
CA PRO A 221 8.49 -9.06 -21.08
C PRO A 221 8.20 -9.89 -22.34
N ASP A 222 8.41 -11.21 -22.24
CA ASP A 222 7.99 -12.15 -23.28
C ASP A 222 6.46 -12.26 -23.26
N VAL A 223 5.84 -11.58 -24.22
CA VAL A 223 4.40 -11.56 -24.47
C VAL A 223 4.15 -11.80 -25.95
N GLU A 224 3.19 -12.67 -26.25
CA GLU A 224 2.57 -12.68 -27.58
C GLU A 224 1.82 -11.34 -27.76
N ILE A 225 2.30 -10.55 -28.74
CA ILE A 225 1.73 -9.25 -29.13
C ILE A 225 0.60 -9.47 -30.12
#